data_AF-A0A4S8JWH7-F1
#
_entry.id   AF-A0A4S8JWH7-F1
#
_cell.length_a   1.000
_cell.length_b   1.000
_cell.length_c   1.000
_cell.angle_alpha   90.00
_cell.angle_beta   90.00
_cell.angle_gamma   90.00
#
_symmetry.space_group_name_H-M   'P 1'
#
loop_
_entity.id
_entity.type
_entity.pdbx_description
1 polymer ?
#
loop_
_entity_poly.entity_id
_entity_poly.type
_entity_poly.pdbx_seq_one_letter_code
_entity_poly.pdbx_strand_id
1 'polypeptide(L)'
;MARHSAAGELEKLGTVDVEYKRIPCEHTKNLSIKVEEKSRSPNVLAIKFLYQGGQTDIGAVDVAQAGSSDWRFMIRVFGPVWSTSRAPPGPLQLRMVVTSGYGGKWVYAQSEALPVDWRTGSVYDLGVQITDIARGVAAKDCK
;
A
#
# COMPACT_ATOMS: atom_id res chain seq x y z
N MET A 1 5.75 -26.90 6.91
CA MET A 1 6.73 -25.79 7.09
C MET A 1 8.09 -26.38 7.45
N ALA A 2 9.18 -25.81 6.90
CA ALA A 2 10.53 -26.21 7.26
C ALA A 2 10.87 -25.82 8.70
N ARG A 3 11.70 -26.61 9.37
CA ARG A 3 12.18 -26.32 10.74
C ARG A 3 13.26 -25.24 10.68
N HIS A 4 13.29 -24.35 11.67
CA HIS A 4 14.33 -23.30 11.76
C HIS A 4 15.75 -23.86 11.68
N SER A 5 16.00 -25.06 12.23
CA SER A 5 17.31 -25.73 12.20
C SER A 5 17.77 -26.15 10.80
N ALA A 6 16.87 -26.23 9.81
CA ALA A 6 17.19 -26.68 8.45
C ALA A 6 17.59 -25.53 7.50
N ALA A 7 17.60 -24.28 7.96
CA ALA A 7 17.84 -23.11 7.11
C ALA A 7 19.16 -23.20 6.33
N GLY A 8 20.27 -23.53 7.01
CA GLY A 8 21.57 -23.63 6.36
C GLY A 8 21.75 -24.83 5.43
N GLU A 9 20.90 -25.85 5.51
CA GLU A 9 20.88 -26.95 4.54
C GLU A 9 20.08 -26.56 3.30
N LEU A 10 18.93 -25.91 3.50
CA LEU A 10 18.09 -25.43 2.41
C LEU A 10 18.80 -24.37 1.54
N GLU A 11 19.58 -23.49 2.15
CA GLU A 11 20.39 -22.49 1.42
C GLU A 11 21.39 -23.14 0.44
N LYS A 12 21.95 -24.30 0.78
CA LYS A 12 22.93 -25.01 -0.06
C LYS A 12 22.31 -25.66 -1.29
N LEU A 13 21.00 -25.94 -1.28
CA LEU A 13 20.32 -26.60 -2.39
C LEU A 13 20.15 -25.67 -3.60
N GLY A 14 20.20 -24.35 -3.41
CA GLY A 14 20.07 -23.33 -4.45
C GLY A 14 18.66 -23.19 -5.03
N THR A 15 17.94 -24.29 -5.27
CA THR A 15 16.54 -24.30 -5.69
C THR A 15 15.80 -25.41 -4.95
N VAL A 16 14.61 -25.07 -4.46
CA VAL A 16 13.70 -26.00 -3.78
C VAL A 16 12.28 -25.74 -4.26
N ASP A 17 11.50 -26.79 -4.42
CA ASP A 17 10.08 -26.65 -4.66
C ASP A 17 9.38 -26.18 -3.39
N VAL A 18 8.53 -25.16 -3.53
CA VAL A 18 7.80 -24.57 -2.41
C VAL A 18 6.32 -24.50 -2.70
N GLU A 19 5.52 -24.86 -1.70
CA GLU A 19 4.10 -24.55 -1.67
C GLU A 19 3.92 -23.21 -0.97
N TYR A 20 3.07 -22.35 -1.54
CA TYR A 20 2.78 -21.05 -0.97
C TYR A 20 1.29 -20.75 -1.00
N LYS A 21 0.84 -19.99 -0.01
CA LYS A 21 -0.51 -19.47 0.08
C LYS A 21 -0.44 -18.03 0.53
N ARG A 22 -1.20 -17.15 -0.12
CA ARG A 22 -1.34 -15.77 0.32
C ARG A 22 -2.09 -15.77 1.66
N ILE A 23 -1.48 -15.16 2.69
CA ILE A 23 -2.07 -14.96 4.01
C ILE A 23 -2.28 -13.46 4.25
N PRO A 24 -3.22 -13.07 5.13
CA PRO A 24 -3.37 -11.67 5.52
C PRO A 24 -2.11 -11.11 6.19
N CYS A 25 -1.70 -9.90 5.82
CA CYS A 25 -0.63 -9.18 6.50
C CYS A 25 -1.17 -8.50 7.75
N GLU A 26 -0.58 -8.78 8.91
CA GLU A 26 -0.92 -8.14 10.18
C GLU A 26 0.12 -7.06 10.52
N HIS A 27 -0.36 -5.82 10.63
CA HIS A 27 0.46 -4.68 11.03
C HIS A 27 -0.15 -4.01 12.25
N THR A 28 0.69 -3.64 13.21
CA THR A 28 0.33 -2.82 14.39
C THR A 28 0.25 -1.33 14.08
N LYS A 29 0.62 -0.94 12.85
CA LYS A 29 0.62 0.44 12.37
C LYS A 29 -0.50 0.62 11.34
N ASN A 30 -0.99 1.85 11.23
CA ASN A 30 -1.88 2.22 10.14
C ASN A 30 -1.12 2.20 8.80
N LEU A 31 -1.91 2.14 7.73
CA LEU A 31 -1.44 2.41 6.38
C LEU A 31 -0.77 3.79 6.36
N SER A 32 0.46 3.81 5.88
CA SER A 32 1.26 5.01 5.76
C SER A 32 1.73 5.21 4.33
N ILE A 33 2.12 6.43 4.00
CA ILE A 33 2.76 6.77 2.73
C ILE A 33 4.14 7.33 2.98
N LYS A 34 5.11 6.93 2.16
CA LYS A 34 6.41 7.58 2.09
C LYS A 34 6.48 8.41 0.81
N VAL A 35 6.89 9.66 0.91
CA VAL A 35 7.15 10.50 -0.27
C VAL A 35 8.48 10.06 -0.89
N GLU A 36 8.45 9.64 -2.14
CA GLU A 36 9.63 9.16 -2.85
C GLU A 36 10.51 10.32 -3.32
N GLU A 37 11.83 10.09 -3.41
CA GLU A 37 12.84 11.10 -3.75
C GLU A 37 12.63 11.82 -5.09
N LYS A 38 11.96 11.17 -6.04
CA LYS A 38 11.66 11.76 -7.35
C LYS A 38 10.54 12.82 -7.31
N SER A 39 9.91 13.02 -6.16
CA SER A 39 8.85 14.02 -5.98
C SER A 39 9.42 15.43 -6.00
N ARG A 40 8.69 16.37 -6.59
CA ARG A 40 9.02 17.79 -6.66
C ARG A 40 7.76 18.59 -6.32
N SER A 41 7.73 19.15 -5.11
CA SER A 41 6.61 19.94 -4.63
C SER A 41 6.41 21.19 -5.50
N PRO A 42 5.16 21.61 -5.78
CA PRO A 42 3.92 20.98 -5.35
C PRO A 42 3.39 19.92 -6.33
N ASN A 43 3.80 19.93 -7.60
CA ASN A 43 3.03 19.29 -8.67
C ASN A 43 3.41 17.83 -8.95
N VAL A 44 4.67 17.45 -8.75
CA VAL A 44 5.14 16.09 -9.02
C VAL A 44 5.18 15.33 -7.71
N LEU A 45 4.20 14.46 -7.50
CA LEU A 45 4.11 13.65 -6.30
C LEU A 45 4.32 12.18 -6.66
N ALA A 46 5.22 11.52 -5.95
CA ALA A 46 5.36 10.07 -5.96
C ALA A 46 5.35 9.55 -4.53
N ILE A 47 4.49 8.58 -4.25
CA ILE A 47 4.32 8.00 -2.91
C ILE A 47 4.43 6.48 -2.96
N LYS A 48 4.95 5.91 -1.88
CA LYS A 48 4.99 4.47 -1.63
C LYS A 48 4.08 4.14 -0.45
N PHE A 49 3.17 3.19 -0.63
CA PHE A 49 2.40 2.67 0.50
C PHE A 49 3.24 1.75 1.39
N LEU A 50 3.08 1.91 2.69
CA LEU A 50 3.70 1.13 3.74
C LEU A 50 2.63 0.56 4.67
N TYR A 51 2.91 -0.58 5.28
CA TYR A 51 2.02 -1.22 6.26
C TYR A 51 0.62 -1.54 5.72
N GLN A 52 0.55 -1.95 4.45
CA GLN A 52 -0.70 -2.41 3.87
C GLN A 52 -1.11 -3.74 4.51
N GLY A 53 -2.22 -3.73 5.25
CA GLY A 53 -2.70 -4.90 5.98
C GLY A 53 -3.71 -5.75 5.20
N GLY A 54 -4.05 -6.89 5.79
CA GLY A 54 -5.00 -7.84 5.25
C GLY A 54 -4.44 -8.62 4.06
N GLN A 55 -5.31 -9.36 3.39
CA GLN A 55 -5.03 -10.05 2.14
C GLN A 55 -5.52 -9.18 0.98
N THR A 56 -4.94 -7.99 0.86
CA THR A 56 -5.46 -6.92 0.01
C THR A 56 -4.49 -6.45 -1.04
N ASP A 57 -5.01 -5.79 -2.07
CA ASP A 57 -4.25 -5.00 -3.04
C ASP A 57 -4.85 -3.59 -3.15
N ILE A 58 -4.02 -2.59 -3.44
CA ILE A 58 -4.49 -1.24 -3.78
C ILE A 58 -4.63 -1.17 -5.29
N GLY A 59 -5.84 -1.04 -5.84
CA GLY A 59 -6.10 -1.07 -7.29
C GLY A 59 -6.05 0.28 -8.00
N ALA A 60 -6.36 1.37 -7.29
CA ALA A 60 -6.35 2.74 -7.82
C ALA A 60 -6.08 3.72 -6.68
N VAL A 61 -5.52 4.89 -7.00
CA VAL A 61 -5.18 5.94 -6.04
C VAL A 61 -5.47 7.30 -6.67
N ASP A 62 -6.17 8.16 -5.94
CA ASP A 62 -6.41 9.54 -6.32
C ASP A 62 -5.91 10.49 -5.24
N VAL A 63 -5.53 11.70 -5.67
CA VAL A 63 -5.15 12.82 -4.80
C VAL A 63 -6.00 14.04 -5.11
N ALA A 64 -6.39 14.77 -4.07
CA ALA A 64 -7.07 16.06 -4.17
C ALA A 64 -6.46 17.03 -3.14
N GLN A 65 -6.73 18.33 -3.31
CA GLN A 65 -6.50 19.28 -2.22
C GLN A 65 -7.50 18.95 -1.10
N ALA A 66 -7.08 19.03 0.16
CA ALA A 66 -7.94 18.79 1.30
C ALA A 66 -9.21 19.68 1.23
N GLY A 67 -10.38 19.07 1.40
CA GLY A 67 -11.68 19.74 1.26
C GLY A 67 -12.19 19.90 -0.17
N SER A 68 -11.42 19.52 -1.19
CA SER A 68 -11.84 19.57 -2.60
C SER A 68 -12.42 18.24 -3.09
N SER A 69 -13.32 18.32 -4.08
CA SER A 69 -13.82 17.18 -4.85
C SER A 69 -13.12 16.99 -6.20
N ASP A 70 -12.13 17.83 -6.54
CA ASP A 70 -11.30 17.72 -7.76
C ASP A 70 -10.22 16.64 -7.60
N TRP A 71 -10.64 15.38 -7.73
CA TRP A 71 -9.76 14.21 -7.62
C TRP A 71 -8.94 13.99 -8.88
N ARG A 72 -7.62 13.80 -8.69
CA ARG A 72 -6.67 13.53 -9.76
C ARG A 72 -6.08 12.15 -9.58
N PHE A 73 -6.22 11.32 -10.60
CA PHE A 73 -5.68 9.96 -10.56
C PHE A 73 -4.15 9.96 -10.48
N MET A 74 -3.63 8.94 -9.81
CA MET A 74 -2.22 8.59 -9.80
C MET A 74 -1.98 7.32 -10.61
N ILE A 75 -0.80 7.19 -11.18
CA ILE A 75 -0.37 6.04 -11.99
C ILE A 75 0.58 5.19 -11.16
N ARG A 76 0.35 3.88 -11.13
CA ARG A 76 1.31 2.94 -10.54
C ARG A 76 2.56 2.88 -11.42
N VAL A 77 3.72 3.17 -10.85
CA VAL A 77 4.99 3.20 -11.60
C VAL A 77 5.74 1.89 -11.45
N PHE A 78 5.96 1.44 -10.22
CA PHE A 78 6.59 0.15 -9.92
C PHE A 78 6.22 -0.30 -8.51
N GLY A 79 6.00 -1.60 -8.32
CA GLY A 79 5.63 -2.17 -7.03
C GLY A 79 4.54 -1.37 -6.29
N PRO A 80 4.79 -0.91 -5.05
CA PRO A 80 3.85 -0.11 -4.26
C PRO A 80 3.88 1.41 -4.53
N VAL A 81 4.60 1.86 -5.57
CA VAL A 81 4.79 3.29 -5.86
C VAL A 81 3.77 3.82 -6.87
N TRP A 82 3.13 4.92 -6.50
CA TRP A 82 2.16 5.67 -7.30
C TRP A 82 2.65 7.08 -7.54
N SER A 83 2.34 7.66 -8.70
CA SER A 83 2.76 9.04 -9.00
C SER A 83 1.75 9.82 -9.83
N THR A 84 1.80 11.14 -9.70
CA THR A 84 1.12 12.10 -10.57
C THR A 84 2.00 13.30 -10.81
N SER A 85 1.94 13.89 -12.01
CA SER A 85 2.56 15.17 -12.34
C SER A 85 1.61 16.35 -12.16
N ARG A 86 0.41 16.09 -11.61
CA ARG A 86 -0.66 17.06 -11.44
C ARG A 86 -1.14 17.09 -9.98
N ALA A 87 -0.28 16.89 -8.99
CA ALA A 87 -0.71 17.09 -7.61
C ALA A 87 -1.17 18.56 -7.41
N PRO A 88 -2.30 18.80 -6.73
CA PRO A 88 -2.75 20.17 -6.45
C PRO A 88 -1.85 20.83 -5.40
N PRO A 89 -1.85 22.17 -5.30
CA PRO A 89 -1.17 22.87 -4.21
C PRO A 89 -1.93 22.71 -2.89
N GLY A 90 -1.24 22.98 -1.77
CA GLY A 90 -1.83 22.97 -0.42
C GLY A 90 -1.80 21.58 0.24
N PRO A 91 -2.48 21.44 1.40
CA PRO A 91 -2.64 20.14 2.05
C PRO A 91 -3.38 19.17 1.16
N LEU A 92 -2.96 17.90 1.17
CA LEU A 92 -3.48 16.89 0.25
C LEU A 92 -4.30 15.84 0.99
N GLN A 93 -5.36 15.40 0.33
CA GLN A 93 -6.16 14.25 0.72
C GLN A 93 -5.94 13.12 -0.28
N LEU A 94 -5.96 11.87 0.22
CA LEU A 94 -5.81 10.67 -0.59
C LEU A 94 -7.02 9.75 -0.43
N ARG A 95 -7.37 9.10 -1.54
CA ARG A 95 -8.25 7.95 -1.54
C ARG A 95 -7.68 6.84 -2.39
N MET A 96 -8.00 5.61 -2.05
CA MET A 96 -7.59 4.44 -2.82
C MET A 96 -8.71 3.41 -2.92
N VAL A 97 -8.68 2.63 -3.99
CA VAL A 97 -9.50 1.41 -4.08
C VAL A 97 -8.71 0.26 -3.48
N VAL A 98 -9.25 -0.36 -2.44
CA VAL A 98 -8.70 -1.56 -1.80
C VAL A 98 -9.51 -2.78 -2.24
N THR A 99 -8.84 -3.81 -2.74
CA THR A 99 -9.45 -5.06 -3.23
C THR A 99 -9.01 -6.25 -2.38
N SER A 100 -9.92 -7.20 -2.12
CA SER A 100 -9.67 -8.43 -1.35
C SER A 100 -10.32 -9.65 -2.03
N GLY A 101 -9.77 -10.06 -3.18
CA GLY A 101 -10.31 -11.16 -3.99
C GLY A 101 -11.40 -10.71 -4.96
N TYR A 102 -12.61 -10.44 -4.46
CA TYR A 102 -13.72 -9.97 -5.29
C TYR A 102 -14.18 -8.57 -4.86
N GLY A 103 -14.19 -7.65 -5.83
CA GLY A 103 -14.63 -6.27 -5.62
C GLY A 103 -13.55 -5.34 -5.07
N GLY A 104 -13.86 -4.04 -5.07
CA GLY A 104 -13.02 -2.99 -4.51
C GLY A 104 -13.86 -1.98 -3.73
N LYS A 105 -13.32 -1.49 -2.62
CA LYS A 105 -13.94 -0.42 -1.83
C LYS A 105 -13.03 0.80 -1.80
N TRP A 106 -13.64 1.98 -1.82
CA TRP A 106 -12.89 3.20 -1.59
C TRP A 106 -12.53 3.32 -0.10
N VAL A 107 -11.26 3.61 0.15
CA VAL A 107 -10.69 3.93 1.44
C VAL A 107 -10.09 5.33 1.34
N TYR A 108 -10.30 6.14 2.36
CA TYR A 108 -9.86 7.54 2.43
C TYR A 108 -8.92 7.69 3.61
N ALA A 109 -7.90 8.54 3.50
CA ALA A 109 -7.15 8.91 4.70
C ALA A 109 -8.09 9.65 5.67
N GLN A 110 -7.96 9.37 6.97
CA GLN A 110 -8.87 9.91 7.99
C GLN A 110 -8.67 11.41 8.22
N SER A 111 -7.47 11.90 7.95
CA SER A 111 -7.09 13.31 8.00
C SER A 111 -6.39 13.72 6.72
N GLU A 112 -5.83 14.93 6.69
CA GLU A 112 -4.89 15.34 5.65
C GLU A 112 -3.76 14.31 5.53
N ALA A 113 -3.57 13.77 4.33
CA ALA A 113 -2.58 12.75 4.04
C ALA A 113 -1.16 13.33 3.92
N LEU A 114 -1.05 14.56 3.40
CA LEU A 114 0.20 15.30 3.29
C LEU A 114 -0.02 16.78 3.64
N PRO A 115 0.84 17.39 4.47
CA PRO A 115 0.81 18.83 4.72
C PRO A 115 1.34 19.62 3.51
N VAL A 116 1.12 20.93 3.46
CA VAL A 116 1.57 21.79 2.35
C VAL A 116 3.08 21.72 2.08
N ASP A 117 3.89 21.51 3.13
CA ASP A 117 5.34 21.49 3.10
C ASP A 117 5.91 20.06 3.20
N TRP A 118 5.17 19.08 2.66
CA TRP A 118 5.60 17.69 2.65
C TRP A 118 7.03 17.54 2.06
N ARG A 119 7.78 16.58 2.60
CA ARG A 119 9.21 16.39 2.27
C ARG A 119 9.45 15.01 1.68
N THR A 120 10.37 14.92 0.73
CA THR A 120 10.86 13.64 0.24
C THR A 120 11.51 12.85 1.38
N GLY A 121 11.37 11.53 1.33
CA GLY A 121 11.87 10.62 2.36
C GLY A 121 11.00 10.53 3.62
N SER A 122 10.13 11.52 3.88
CA SER A 122 9.23 11.53 5.04
C SER A 122 8.08 10.51 4.88
N VAL A 123 7.62 10.01 6.03
CA VAL A 123 6.51 9.06 6.15
C VAL A 123 5.34 9.74 6.85
N TYR A 124 4.15 9.58 6.31
CA TYR A 124 2.90 10.16 6.83
C TYR A 124 1.87 9.05 7.07
N ASP A 125 1.27 9.05 8.25
CA ASP A 125 0.24 8.11 8.68
C ASP A 125 -1.13 8.53 8.12
N LEU A 126 -1.90 7.60 7.55
CA LEU A 126 -3.21 7.90 6.95
C LEU A 126 -4.39 7.68 7.93
N GLY A 127 -4.14 7.20 9.14
CA GLY A 127 -5.17 6.88 10.13
C GLY A 127 -5.99 5.63 9.82
N VAL A 128 -5.68 4.90 8.75
CA VAL A 128 -6.49 3.75 8.32
C VAL A 128 -5.77 2.43 8.56
N GLN A 129 -6.46 1.47 9.18
CA GLN A 129 -6.01 0.08 9.22
C GLN A 129 -6.87 -0.78 8.28
N ILE A 130 -6.21 -1.56 7.42
CA ILE A 130 -6.86 -2.46 6.47
C ILE A 130 -6.67 -3.90 6.98
N THR A 131 -7.76 -4.65 7.13
CA THR A 131 -7.75 -6.03 7.67
C THR A 131 -8.53 -7.02 6.81
N ASP A 132 -9.02 -6.59 5.64
CA ASP A 132 -9.83 -7.42 4.76
C ASP A 132 -9.11 -8.70 4.33
N ILE A 133 -9.82 -9.83 4.37
CA ILE A 133 -9.34 -11.14 3.96
C ILE A 133 -10.03 -11.54 2.65
N ALA A 134 -9.28 -12.07 1.70
CA ALA A 134 -9.84 -12.39 0.39
C ALA A 134 -10.83 -13.55 0.50
N ARG A 135 -12.09 -13.32 0.12
CA ARG A 135 -13.11 -14.38 0.07
C ARG A 135 -12.93 -15.17 -1.22
N GLY A 136 -12.77 -16.49 -1.15
CA GLY A 136 -12.78 -17.36 -2.34
C GLY A 136 -11.72 -18.45 -2.44
N VAL A 137 -10.81 -18.59 -1.47
CA VAL A 137 -9.98 -19.79 -1.36
C VAL A 137 -10.49 -20.56 -0.16
N ALA A 138 -11.34 -21.57 -0.40
CA ALA A 138 -11.66 -22.55 0.61
C ALA A 138 -10.35 -22.98 1.29
N ALA A 139 -10.26 -22.81 2.60
CA ALA A 139 -9.18 -23.36 3.38
C ALA A 139 -9.27 -24.88 3.26
N LYS A 140 -8.60 -25.46 2.26
CA LYS A 140 -7.99 -26.76 2.49
C LYS A 140 -6.89 -26.48 3.49
N ASP A 141 -7.16 -26.83 4.74
CA ASP A 141 -6.15 -26.86 5.79
C ASP A 141 -4.96 -27.63 5.25
N CYS A 142 -3.79 -26.99 5.23
CA CYS A 142 -2.54 -27.68 4.97
C CYS A 142 -2.31 -28.60 6.17
N LYS A 143 -2.60 -29.90 6.00
CA LYS A 143 -2.34 -30.93 7.00
C LYS A 143 -0.89 -31.39 6.91
#